data_AF-A0A7C4W9H1-F1
#
_entry.id   AF-A0A7C4W9H1-F1
#
_cell.length_a   1.000
_cell.length_b   1.000
_cell.length_c   1.000
_cell.angle_alpha   90.00
_cell.angle_beta   90.00
_cell.angle_gamma   90.00
#
_symmetry.space_group_name_H-M   'P 1'
#
loop_
_entity.id
_entity.type
_entity.pdbx_description
1 polymer ?
#
loop_
_entity_poly.entity_id
_entity_poly.type
_entity_poly.pdbx_seq_one_letter_code
_entity_poly.pdbx_strand_id
1 'polypeptide(L)'
;MVHGKGWVFAFAGVLISSILQTTPFACGKPRAIVLATTTSTQDSGLLDVLIPLFERKTGYFVKTIAVGSGQAIAMGQRGEADVLLVHSPS
;
A
#
# COMPACT_ATOMS: atom_id res chain seq x y z
N MET A 1 -28.91 28.27 65.89
CA MET A 1 -29.74 29.02 64.92
C MET A 1 -29.35 28.58 63.51
N VAL A 2 -30.35 28.08 62.77
CA VAL A 2 -30.46 27.87 61.30
C VAL A 2 -29.50 26.83 60.67
N HIS A 3 -29.92 25.56 60.56
CA HIS A 3 -30.58 24.92 59.38
C HIS A 3 -29.63 24.80 58.17
N GLY A 4 -29.48 23.69 57.45
CA GLY A 4 -30.23 22.44 57.37
C GLY A 4 -29.55 21.46 56.40
N LYS A 5 -29.96 20.20 56.50
CA LYS A 5 -29.46 19.00 55.81
C LYS A 5 -29.49 19.07 54.28
N GLY A 6 -28.63 18.28 53.62
CA GLY A 6 -29.02 17.73 52.33
C GLY A 6 -28.09 16.76 51.58
N TRP A 7 -28.50 15.49 51.52
CA TRP A 7 -28.43 14.55 50.37
C TRP A 7 -27.02 14.18 49.86
N VAL A 8 -26.38 13.11 50.33
CA VAL A 8 -26.61 11.70 49.91
C VAL A 8 -26.98 11.55 48.44
N PHE A 9 -25.96 11.39 47.58
CA PHE A 9 -25.94 10.56 46.37
C PHE A 9 -24.46 10.21 46.12
N ALA A 10 -23.91 9.13 46.68
CA ALA A 10 -24.03 7.77 46.15
C ALA A 10 -23.99 7.75 44.62
N PHE A 11 -22.82 7.53 44.02
CA PHE A 11 -22.66 6.60 42.90
C PHE A 11 -21.18 6.23 42.75
N ALA A 12 -20.87 5.02 43.20
CA ALA A 12 -19.70 4.28 42.80
C ALA A 12 -19.66 4.20 41.27
N GLY A 13 -18.51 4.48 40.66
CA GLY A 13 -18.38 4.45 39.21
C GLY A 13 -16.96 4.58 38.72
N VAL A 14 -16.34 3.42 38.47
CA VAL A 14 -15.25 3.22 37.50
C VAL A 14 -13.86 3.71 37.94
N LEU A 15 -13.25 2.90 38.81
CA LEU A 15 -11.85 2.51 38.66
C LEU A 15 -11.66 1.81 37.29
N ILE A 16 -10.47 1.98 36.69
CA ILE A 16 -9.98 1.43 35.42
C ILE A 16 -10.17 2.38 34.22
N SER A 17 -9.22 3.31 34.05
CA SER A 17 -8.85 3.80 32.73
C SER A 17 -7.36 4.10 32.69
N SER A 18 -6.54 3.06 32.88
CA SER A 18 -5.13 3.07 32.51
C SER A 18 -5.01 2.45 31.12
N ILE A 19 -5.16 3.30 30.11
CA ILE A 19 -4.30 3.39 28.93
C ILE A 19 -3.71 2.04 28.46
N LEU A 20 -4.52 1.27 27.72
CA LEU A 20 -3.99 0.40 26.67
C LEU A 20 -3.83 1.26 25.41
N GLN A 21 -2.69 1.94 25.29
CA GLN A 21 -2.28 2.49 24.00
C GLN A 21 -1.87 1.31 23.12
N THR A 22 -2.85 0.78 22.38
CA THR A 22 -2.60 -0.03 21.20
C THR A 22 -1.89 0.85 20.18
N THR A 23 -0.56 0.75 20.11
CA THR A 23 0.21 1.32 19.00
C THR A 23 -0.38 0.78 17.70
N PRO A 24 -0.85 1.63 16.77
CA PRO A 24 -1.31 1.14 15.49
C PRO A 24 -0.14 0.44 14.80
N PHE A 25 -0.36 -0.80 14.38
CA PHE A 25 0.55 -1.54 13.54
C PHE A 25 0.93 -0.66 12.36
N ALA A 26 2.22 -0.34 12.22
CA ALA A 26 2.74 0.29 11.02
C ALA A 26 2.53 -0.70 9.86
N CYS A 27 1.44 -0.52 9.12
CA CYS A 27 1.22 -1.18 7.85
C CYS A 27 2.30 -0.64 6.90
N GLY A 28 3.38 -1.40 6.73
CA GLY A 28 4.43 -1.06 5.77
C GLY A 28 3.78 -0.77 4.41
N LYS A 29 4.23 0.30 3.73
CA LYS A 29 3.71 0.69 2.41
C LYS A 29 3.52 -0.54 1.53
N PRO A 30 2.38 -0.68 0.84
CA PRO A 30 2.18 -1.75 -0.12
C PRO A 30 3.38 -1.73 -1.07
N ARG A 31 4.10 -2.86 -1.14
CA ARG A 31 5.33 -3.00 -1.95
C ARG A 31 4.96 -3.16 -3.43
N ALA A 32 4.12 -2.30 -3.97
CA ALA A 32 3.70 -2.36 -5.36
C ALA A 32 4.62 -1.50 -6.23
N ILE A 33 5.01 -2.02 -7.39
CA ILE A 33 5.73 -1.29 -8.43
C ILE A 33 4.96 -1.36 -9.75
N VAL A 34 5.03 -0.29 -10.53
CA VAL A 34 4.45 -0.20 -11.87
C VAL A 34 5.52 -0.51 -12.91
N LEU A 35 5.31 -1.59 -13.65
CA LEU A 35 6.12 -2.00 -14.78
C LEU A 35 5.42 -1.61 -16.09
N ALA A 36 5.96 -0.63 -16.81
CA ALA A 36 5.52 -0.35 -18.18
C ALA A 36 6.35 -1.18 -19.17
N THR A 37 5.66 -1.88 -20.06
CA THR A 37 6.25 -2.84 -21.00
C THR A 37 5.58 -2.76 -22.38
N THR A 38 6.09 -3.52 -23.34
CA THR A 38 5.46 -3.65 -24.66
C THR A 38 4.38 -4.73 -24.69
N THR A 39 3.35 -4.54 -25.52
CA THR A 39 2.33 -5.58 -25.78
C THR A 39 2.96 -6.88 -26.26
N SER A 40 3.92 -6.82 -27.18
CA SER A 40 4.65 -8.00 -27.66
C SER A 40 5.36 -8.79 -26.55
N THR A 41 5.84 -8.12 -25.50
CA THR A 41 6.43 -8.80 -24.35
C THR A 41 5.38 -9.44 -23.45
N GLN A 42 4.25 -8.76 -23.23
CA GLN A 42 3.12 -9.34 -22.50
C GLN A 42 2.55 -10.56 -23.23
N ASP A 43 2.29 -10.44 -24.53
CA ASP A 43 1.68 -11.48 -25.37
C ASP A 43 2.58 -12.70 -25.54
N SER A 44 3.90 -12.55 -25.35
CA SER A 44 4.83 -13.68 -25.34
C SER A 44 4.64 -14.65 -24.17
N GLY A 45 3.91 -14.25 -23.12
CA GLY A 45 3.75 -15.00 -21.87
C GLY A 45 4.99 -14.96 -20.96
N LEU A 46 6.04 -14.22 -21.32
CA LEU A 46 7.26 -14.12 -20.51
C LEU A 46 6.97 -13.60 -19.08
N LEU A 47 6.09 -12.61 -18.97
CA LEU A 47 5.78 -11.97 -17.70
C LEU A 47 4.93 -12.86 -16.78
N ASP A 48 4.16 -13.80 -17.34
CA ASP A 48 3.37 -14.75 -16.57
C ASP A 48 4.25 -15.72 -15.76
N VAL A 49 5.49 -15.91 -16.20
CA VAL A 49 6.50 -16.72 -15.49
C VAL A 49 7.35 -15.86 -14.57
N LEU A 50 7.85 -14.72 -15.06
CA LEU A 50 8.82 -13.91 -14.32
C LEU A 50 8.19 -13.17 -13.14
N ILE A 51 6.97 -12.63 -13.29
CA ILE A 51 6.33 -11.84 -12.24
C ILE A 51 6.10 -12.71 -11.00
N PRO A 52 5.42 -13.88 -11.06
CA PRO A 52 5.20 -14.68 -9.87
C PRO A 52 6.50 -15.11 -9.16
N LEU A 53 7.57 -15.35 -9.92
CA LEU A 53 8.89 -15.65 -9.34
C LEU A 53 9.50 -14.44 -8.63
N PHE A 54 9.43 -13.26 -9.24
CA PHE A 54 9.90 -12.01 -8.65
C PHE A 54 9.11 -11.65 -7.39
N GLU A 55 7.79 -11.72 -7.43
CA GLU A 55 6.92 -11.40 -6.30
C GLU A 55 7.17 -12.33 -5.12
N ARG A 56 7.27 -13.65 -5.37
CA ARG A 56 7.61 -14.63 -4.31
C ARG A 56 8.98 -14.40 -3.68
N LYS A 57 9.97 -14.00 -4.48
CA LYS A 57 11.36 -13.83 -4.01
C LYS A 57 11.55 -12.52 -3.24
N THR A 58 10.84 -11.46 -3.64
CA THR A 58 11.10 -10.10 -3.14
C THR A 58 10.00 -9.57 -2.23
N GLY A 59 8.79 -10.13 -2.32
CA GLY A 59 7.60 -9.61 -1.65
C GLY A 59 7.07 -8.31 -2.22
N TYR A 60 7.55 -7.89 -3.40
CA TYR A 60 6.93 -6.80 -4.18
C TYR A 60 5.80 -7.34 -5.03
N PHE A 61 4.79 -6.50 -5.28
CA PHE A 61 3.72 -6.74 -6.24
C PHE A 61 4.01 -5.94 -7.51
N VAL A 62 3.83 -6.56 -8.68
CA VAL A 62 4.12 -5.91 -9.96
C VAL A 62 2.81 -5.63 -10.70
N LYS A 63 2.52 -4.35 -10.91
CA LYS A 63 1.43 -3.91 -11.78
C LYS A 63 1.97 -3.69 -13.19
N THR A 64 1.55 -4.50 -14.14
CA THR A 64 1.96 -4.36 -15.54
C THR A 64 1.06 -3.41 -16.32
N ILE A 65 1.68 -2.61 -17.18
CA ILE A 65 1.00 -1.78 -18.18
C ILE A 65 1.66 -2.05 -19.53
N ALA A 66 0.95 -2.76 -20.41
CA ALA A 66 1.43 -3.13 -21.74
C ALA A 66 0.95 -2.12 -22.78
N VAL A 67 1.89 -1.39 -23.38
CA VAL A 67 1.63 -0.31 -24.37
C VAL A 67 2.71 -0.32 -25.46
N GLY A 68 2.67 0.60 -26.43
CA GLY A 68 3.80 0.75 -27.36
C GLY A 68 5.07 1.27 -26.66
N SER A 69 6.26 0.97 -27.18
CA SER A 69 7.55 1.40 -26.60
C SER A 69 7.61 2.90 -26.33
N GLY A 70 7.18 3.73 -27.29
CA GLY A 70 7.15 5.19 -27.13
C GLY A 70 6.22 5.66 -26.00
N GLN A 71 5.08 4.98 -25.81
CA GLN A 71 4.16 5.30 -24.72
C GLN A 71 4.74 4.84 -23.36
N ALA A 72 5.36 3.66 -23.30
CA ALA A 72 6.03 3.20 -22.07
C ALA A 72 7.15 4.17 -21.63
N ILE A 73 7.96 4.65 -22.58
CA ILE A 73 9.00 5.64 -22.32
C ILE A 73 8.39 6.97 -21.83
N ALA A 74 7.33 7.45 -22.48
CA ALA A 74 6.64 8.67 -22.06
C ALA A 74 6.06 8.54 -20.64
N MET A 75 5.52 7.38 -20.27
CA MET A 75 5.06 7.10 -18.90
C MET A 75 6.20 7.16 -17.88
N GLY A 76 7.35 6.58 -18.21
CA GLY A 76 8.55 6.67 -17.36
C GLY A 76 9.03 8.11 -17.18
N GLN A 77 9.03 8.91 -18.25
CA GLN A 77 9.40 10.34 -18.17
C GLN A 77 8.46 11.15 -17.28
N ARG A 78 7.17 10.80 -17.24
CA ARG A 78 6.18 11.44 -16.35
C ARG A 78 6.22 10.92 -14.91
N GLY A 79 7.03 9.90 -14.62
CA GLY A 79 7.06 9.24 -13.30
C GLY A 79 5.83 8.38 -13.00
N GLU A 80 5.08 7.96 -14.04
CA GLU A 80 3.91 7.10 -13.90
C GLU A 80 4.28 5.61 -13.81
N ALA A 81 5.50 5.25 -14.22
CA ALA A 81 6.05 3.91 -14.14
C ALA A 81 7.35 3.92 -13.32
N ASP A 82 7.50 2.91 -12.46
CA ASP A 82 8.71 2.73 -11.64
C ASP A 82 9.81 2.00 -12.41
N VAL A 83 9.42 1.10 -13.31
CA VAL A 83 10.32 0.26 -14.12
C VAL A 83 9.82 0.22 -15.56
N LEU A 84 10.76 0.25 -16.51
CA LEU A 84 10.49 0.08 -17.94
C LEU A 84 11.14 -1.20 -18.45
N LEU A 85 10.40 -1.98 -19.23
CA LEU A 85 10.93 -3.10 -20.01
C LEU A 85 10.49 -2.93 -21.47
N VAL A 86 11.38 -2.35 -22.27
CA VAL A 86 11.15 -2.11 -23.70
C VAL A 86 12.31 -2.70 -24.51
N HIS A 87 12.03 -3.10 -25.75
CA HIS A 87 13.03 -3.69 -26.65
C HIS A 87 13.23 -2.88 -27.94
N SER A 88 12.88 -1.59 -27.90
CA SER A 88 13.16 -0.66 -29.01
C SER A 88 13.87 0.58 -28.48
N PRO A 89 15.10 0.88 -28.94
CA PRO A 89 15.72 2.16 -28.71
C PRO A 89 15.11 3.13 -29.74
N SER A 90 14.17 3.95 -29.29
CA SER A 90 13.48 5.02 -30.06
C SER A 90 12.57 4.58 -31.21
#